data_AF-A0A4V1ZUS8-F1
#
_entry.id   AF-A0A4V1ZUS8-F1
#
_cell.length_a   1.000
_cell.length_b   1.000
_cell.length_c   1.000
_cell.angle_alpha   90.00
_cell.angle_beta   90.00
_cell.angle_gamma   90.00
#
_symmetry.space_group_name_H-M   'P 1'
#
loop_
_entity.id
_entity.type
_entity.pdbx_description
1 polymer ?
#
loop_
_entity_poly.entity_id
_entity_poly.type
_entity_poly.pdbx_seq_one_letter_code
_entity_poly.pdbx_strand_id
1 'polypeptide(L)'
;MIRNYITNLIVVVIITVGIIAIVGWFSDLGKMRPLVSSIASTKFNTALCLIFSAVALFVSNRQKNPRYLSKLSTICTYSVIVIASLTILEYITGVKLGIDQIIVNDLGAASNPGRIEIVACLMFLMVGIILIKLERSTSHLLVQILLPLLFFVALFITFNYISGLSYLESMPFAVNTALTTSLSIMALCIGIFYSRPLRDITFSFEKKMAAYFAVTILLLGIVFFSFSANNQKLIASTKLIDHTKDVLFRSTQVLNAAQDIETGTRGFVITGHEDFLEPYKKSSIKIFENITEVKKLTEGNPDQQRRIDTLLSLANQNIELRKKLIEFKRGGYTEPLFATMLLGAEKKLMDSLRQTVSD
;
A
#
# COMPACT_ATOMS: atom_id res chain seq x y z
N MET A 1 -29.19 -12.62 -32.86
CA MET A 1 -27.93 -13.19 -33.39
C MET A 1 -26.69 -12.55 -32.74
N ILE A 2 -26.58 -11.21 -32.73
CA ILE A 2 -25.43 -10.44 -32.20
C ILE A 2 -25.05 -10.81 -30.74
N ARG A 3 -26.01 -10.95 -29.82
CA ARG A 3 -25.75 -11.28 -28.40
C ARG A 3 -25.00 -12.61 -28.20
N ASN A 4 -25.24 -13.63 -29.03
CA ASN A 4 -24.51 -14.90 -28.95
C ASN A 4 -23.02 -14.74 -29.30
N TYR A 5 -22.73 -13.88 -30.29
CA TYR A 5 -21.35 -13.62 -30.71
C TYR A 5 -20.55 -12.94 -29.59
N ILE A 6 -21.18 -12.05 -28.81
CA ILE A 6 -20.54 -11.37 -27.68
C ILE A 6 -20.08 -12.39 -26.63
N THR A 7 -20.99 -13.26 -26.15
CA THR A 7 -20.62 -14.28 -25.16
C THR A 7 -19.53 -15.21 -25.67
N ASN A 8 -19.61 -15.65 -26.93
CA ASN A 8 -18.60 -16.55 -27.51
C ASN A 8 -17.23 -15.87 -27.67
N LEU A 9 -17.20 -14.58 -28.08
CA LEU A 9 -15.97 -13.81 -28.18
C LEU A 9 -15.31 -13.67 -26.80
N ILE A 10 -16.10 -13.33 -25.78
CA ILE A 10 -15.64 -13.21 -24.39
C ILE A 10 -15.03 -14.53 -23.90
N VAL A 11 -15.71 -15.65 -24.14
CA VAL A 11 -15.20 -16.99 -23.82
C VAL A 11 -13.82 -17.22 -24.45
N VAL A 12 -13.67 -16.93 -25.75
CA VAL A 12 -12.39 -17.10 -26.46
C VAL A 12 -11.30 -16.23 -25.85
N VAL A 13 -11.61 -14.98 -25.52
CA VAL A 13 -10.66 -14.05 -24.87
C VAL A 13 -10.20 -14.61 -23.53
N ILE A 14 -11.11 -15.05 -22.66
CA ILE A 14 -10.77 -15.56 -21.32
C ILE A 14 -9.98 -16.86 -21.40
N ILE A 15 -10.35 -17.77 -22.31
CA ILE A 15 -9.58 -19.00 -22.53
C ILE A 15 -8.16 -18.65 -23.00
N THR A 16 -8.02 -17.68 -23.92
CA THR A 16 -6.71 -17.24 -24.41
C THR A 16 -5.87 -16.64 -23.29
N VAL A 17 -6.44 -15.76 -22.46
CA VAL A 17 -5.77 -15.18 -21.28
C VAL A 17 -5.33 -16.29 -20.31
N GLY A 18 -6.21 -17.26 -20.02
CA GLY A 18 -5.89 -18.38 -19.14
C GLY A 18 -4.77 -19.27 -19.70
N ILE A 19 -4.77 -19.56 -21.01
CA ILE A 19 -3.70 -20.33 -21.65
C ILE A 19 -2.38 -19.58 -21.58
N ILE A 20 -2.36 -18.28 -21.90
CA ILE A 20 -1.15 -17.45 -21.81
C ILE A 20 -0.60 -17.45 -20.37
N ALA A 21 -1.48 -17.32 -19.37
CA ALA A 21 -1.10 -17.38 -17.96
C ALA A 21 -0.48 -18.74 -17.60
N ILE A 22 -1.13 -19.86 -17.98
CA ILE A 22 -0.61 -21.21 -17.73
C ILE A 22 0.75 -21.44 -18.41
N VAL A 23 0.89 -21.05 -19.69
CA VAL A 23 2.18 -21.16 -20.40
C VAL A 23 3.24 -20.28 -19.72
N GLY A 24 2.84 -19.13 -19.18
CA GLY A 24 3.66 -18.23 -18.36
C GLY A 24 4.32 -18.89 -17.16
N TRP A 25 3.71 -19.92 -16.58
CA TRP A 25 4.27 -20.67 -15.44
C TRP A 25 5.31 -21.72 -15.85
N PHE A 26 5.26 -22.22 -17.08
CA PHE A 26 6.19 -23.25 -17.58
C PHE A 26 7.35 -22.69 -18.40
N SER A 27 7.22 -21.44 -18.85
CA SER A 27 8.18 -20.78 -19.73
C SER A 27 8.72 -19.53 -19.04
N ASP A 28 9.97 -19.16 -19.29
CA ASP A 28 10.58 -17.91 -18.80
C ASP A 28 10.05 -16.68 -19.57
N LEU A 29 8.72 -16.59 -19.70
CA LEU A 29 7.98 -15.53 -20.37
C LEU A 29 8.04 -14.20 -19.59
N GLY A 30 8.64 -14.19 -18.40
CA GLY A 30 8.93 -12.98 -17.62
C GLY A 30 9.82 -11.97 -18.35
N LYS A 31 10.53 -12.39 -19.41
CA LYS A 31 11.32 -11.51 -20.30
C LYS A 31 10.55 -10.99 -21.53
N MET A 32 9.27 -11.36 -21.69
CA MET A 32 8.45 -10.91 -22.81
C MET A 32 7.81 -9.53 -22.57
N ARG A 33 7.05 -9.05 -23.57
CA ARG A 33 6.35 -7.75 -23.53
C ARG A 33 5.58 -7.54 -22.21
N PRO A 34 5.44 -6.30 -21.72
CA PRO A 34 4.82 -6.00 -20.42
C PRO A 34 3.43 -6.61 -20.23
N LEU A 35 2.60 -6.63 -21.27
CA LEU A 35 1.25 -7.23 -21.23
C LEU A 35 1.30 -8.75 -20.99
N VAL A 36 2.23 -9.45 -21.66
CA VAL A 36 2.39 -10.90 -21.51
C VAL A 36 2.92 -11.22 -20.12
N SER A 37 3.86 -10.43 -19.61
CA SER A 37 4.36 -10.56 -18.24
C SER A 37 3.26 -10.34 -17.19
N SER A 38 2.36 -9.38 -17.42
CA SER A 38 1.21 -9.13 -16.53
C SER A 38 0.19 -10.28 -16.55
N ILE A 39 -0.04 -10.90 -17.72
CA ILE A 39 -0.89 -12.10 -17.82
C ILE A 39 -0.23 -13.31 -17.15
N ALA A 40 1.08 -13.50 -17.38
CA ALA A 40 1.86 -14.59 -16.83
C ALA A 40 2.00 -14.54 -15.29
N SER A 41 1.85 -13.38 -14.65
CA SER A 41 1.88 -13.27 -13.19
C SER A 41 0.62 -13.80 -12.49
N THR A 42 -0.45 -14.08 -13.25
CA THR A 42 -1.67 -14.70 -12.72
C THR A 42 -1.36 -16.09 -12.15
N LYS A 43 -1.78 -16.39 -10.92
CA LYS A 43 -1.56 -17.72 -10.31
C LYS A 43 -2.13 -18.84 -11.18
N PHE A 44 -1.45 -19.99 -11.19
CA PHE A 44 -1.83 -21.13 -12.02
C PHE A 44 -3.29 -21.58 -11.78
N ASN A 45 -3.67 -21.77 -10.51
CA ASN A 45 -5.02 -22.19 -10.14
C ASN A 45 -6.08 -21.14 -10.53
N THR A 46 -5.74 -19.84 -10.47
CA THR A 46 -6.61 -18.75 -10.95
C THR A 46 -6.86 -18.84 -12.45
N ALA A 47 -5.81 -19.07 -13.24
CA ALA A 47 -5.93 -19.24 -14.70
C ALA A 47 -6.80 -20.46 -15.06
N LEU A 48 -6.64 -21.57 -14.33
CA LEU A 48 -7.44 -22.78 -14.50
C LEU A 48 -8.92 -22.54 -14.15
N CYS A 49 -9.20 -21.82 -13.05
CA CYS A 49 -10.57 -21.42 -12.70
C CYS A 49 -11.22 -20.51 -13.76
N LEU A 50 -10.46 -19.60 -14.37
CA LEU A 50 -10.95 -18.75 -15.47
C LEU A 50 -11.32 -19.58 -16.70
N ILE A 51 -10.46 -20.52 -17.11
CA ILE A 51 -10.73 -21.42 -18.25
C ILE A 51 -11.97 -22.26 -17.99
N PHE A 52 -12.08 -22.89 -16.82
CA PHE A 52 -13.23 -23.71 -16.47
C PHE A 52 -14.54 -22.91 -16.43
N SER A 53 -14.50 -21.69 -15.91
CA SER A 53 -15.64 -20.78 -15.93
C SER A 53 -16.06 -20.40 -17.35
N ALA A 54 -15.09 -20.14 -18.24
CA ALA A 54 -15.36 -19.81 -19.64
C ALA A 54 -15.92 -21.01 -20.44
N VAL A 55 -15.40 -22.21 -20.20
CA VAL A 55 -15.92 -23.45 -20.82
C VAL A 55 -17.37 -23.70 -20.38
N ALA A 56 -17.67 -23.54 -19.10
CA ALA A 56 -19.03 -23.69 -18.59
C ALA A 56 -20.00 -22.64 -19.17
N LEU A 57 -19.55 -21.38 -19.28
CA LEU A 57 -20.32 -20.33 -19.94
C LEU A 57 -20.56 -20.63 -21.43
N PHE A 58 -19.58 -21.16 -22.14
CA PHE A 58 -19.72 -21.54 -23.54
C PHE A 58 -20.81 -22.59 -23.75
N VAL A 59 -20.80 -23.65 -22.93
CA VAL A 59 -21.80 -24.73 -23.02
C VAL A 59 -23.19 -24.21 -22.66
N SER A 60 -23.34 -23.40 -21.60
CA SER A 60 -24.63 -22.83 -21.21
C SER A 60 -25.22 -21.85 -22.25
N ASN A 61 -24.39 -21.26 -23.12
CA ASN A 61 -24.86 -20.37 -24.19
C ASN A 61 -25.43 -21.11 -25.42
N ARG A 62 -25.19 -22.42 -25.56
CA ARG A 62 -25.65 -23.22 -26.71
C ARG A 62 -27.12 -23.65 -26.56
N GLN A 63 -27.81 -23.83 -27.69
CA GLN A 63 -29.25 -24.22 -27.72
C GLN A 63 -29.50 -25.66 -27.27
N LYS A 64 -28.66 -26.57 -27.76
CA LYS A 64 -28.72 -27.99 -27.50
C LYS A 64 -27.28 -28.46 -27.33
N ASN A 65 -27.05 -29.27 -26.30
CA ASN A 65 -25.75 -29.83 -26.02
C ASN A 65 -25.85 -31.35 -26.02
N PRO A 66 -24.89 -32.05 -26.64
CA PRO A 66 -24.72 -33.48 -26.43
C PRO A 66 -24.34 -33.76 -24.96
N ARG A 67 -24.69 -34.95 -24.46
CA ARG A 67 -24.50 -35.32 -23.05
C ARG A 67 -23.06 -35.12 -22.55
N TYR A 68 -22.05 -35.34 -23.39
CA TYR A 68 -20.65 -35.18 -22.99
C TYR A 68 -20.27 -33.72 -22.72
N LEU A 69 -20.77 -32.75 -23.52
CA LEU A 69 -20.50 -31.33 -23.29
C LEU A 69 -21.19 -30.82 -22.02
N SER A 70 -22.42 -31.27 -21.75
CA SER A 70 -23.11 -30.93 -20.50
C SER A 70 -22.38 -31.48 -19.28
N LYS A 71 -21.89 -32.74 -19.34
CA LYS A 71 -21.06 -33.31 -18.28
C LYS A 71 -19.76 -32.52 -18.08
N LEU A 72 -19.08 -32.15 -19.16
CA LEU A 72 -17.85 -31.34 -19.09
C LEU A 72 -18.11 -29.99 -18.40
N SER A 73 -19.18 -29.30 -18.78
CA SER A 73 -19.58 -28.02 -18.17
C SER A 73 -19.83 -28.15 -16.66
N THR A 74 -20.55 -29.21 -16.27
CA THR A 74 -20.80 -29.51 -14.86
C THR A 74 -19.49 -29.79 -14.11
N ILE A 75 -18.59 -30.59 -14.67
CA ILE A 75 -17.27 -30.89 -14.06
C ILE A 75 -16.46 -29.61 -13.89
N CYS A 76 -16.36 -28.77 -14.93
CA CYS A 76 -15.65 -27.49 -14.87
C CYS A 76 -16.23 -26.58 -13.77
N THR A 77 -17.56 -26.45 -13.72
CA THR A 77 -18.24 -25.59 -12.73
C THR A 77 -18.00 -26.06 -11.30
N TYR A 78 -18.13 -27.37 -11.03
CA TYR A 78 -17.85 -27.91 -9.69
C TYR A 78 -16.37 -27.83 -9.33
N SER A 79 -15.46 -27.99 -10.30
CA SER A 79 -14.02 -27.84 -10.06
C SER A 79 -13.68 -26.42 -9.59
N VAL A 80 -14.27 -25.39 -10.20
CA VAL A 80 -14.10 -23.99 -9.77
C VAL A 80 -14.56 -23.80 -8.33
N ILE A 81 -15.73 -24.34 -7.97
CA ILE A 81 -16.29 -24.22 -6.61
C ILE A 81 -15.40 -24.96 -5.61
N VAL A 82 -14.94 -26.17 -5.94
CA VAL A 82 -14.09 -26.99 -5.06
C VAL A 82 -12.75 -26.29 -4.82
N ILE A 83 -12.07 -25.83 -5.87
CA ILE A 83 -10.79 -25.12 -5.74
C ILE A 83 -10.98 -23.87 -4.86
N ALA A 84 -11.96 -23.03 -5.16
CA ALA A 84 -12.22 -21.83 -4.37
C ALA A 84 -12.57 -22.13 -2.91
N SER A 85 -13.41 -23.15 -2.66
CA SER A 85 -13.85 -23.49 -1.29
C SER A 85 -12.72 -24.08 -0.46
N LEU A 86 -11.89 -24.94 -1.06
CA LEU A 86 -10.73 -25.51 -0.38
C LEU A 86 -9.68 -24.45 -0.08
N THR A 87 -9.40 -23.53 -1.02
CA THR A 87 -8.47 -22.43 -0.75
C THR A 87 -8.99 -21.49 0.35
N ILE A 88 -10.30 -21.19 0.38
CA ILE A 88 -10.92 -20.44 1.49
C ILE A 88 -10.75 -21.20 2.81
N LEU A 89 -10.94 -22.53 2.81
CA LEU A 89 -10.74 -23.35 4.00
C LEU A 89 -9.29 -23.29 4.50
N GLU A 90 -8.29 -23.28 3.61
CA GLU A 90 -6.89 -23.09 4.00
C GLU A 90 -6.64 -21.72 4.64
N TYR A 91 -7.29 -20.65 4.17
CA TYR A 91 -7.22 -19.34 4.81
C TYR A 91 -7.87 -19.31 6.20
N ILE A 92 -9.03 -19.95 6.36
CA ILE A 92 -9.79 -19.94 7.62
C ILE A 92 -9.12 -20.82 8.67
N THR A 93 -8.66 -22.02 8.28
CA THR A 93 -8.11 -23.02 9.21
C THR A 93 -6.61 -22.90 9.41
N GLY A 94 -5.89 -22.25 8.48
CA GLY A 94 -4.43 -22.23 8.45
C GLY A 94 -3.79 -23.58 8.05
N VAL A 95 -4.57 -24.62 7.83
CA VAL A 95 -4.08 -25.94 7.42
C VAL A 95 -3.65 -25.87 5.96
N LYS A 96 -2.43 -26.35 5.66
CA LYS A 96 -1.92 -26.44 4.29
C LYS A 96 -2.39 -27.76 3.67
N LEU A 97 -3.35 -27.69 2.75
CA LEU A 97 -3.82 -28.82 1.96
C LEU A 97 -2.89 -29.14 0.79
N GLY A 98 -2.07 -28.17 0.36
CA GLY A 98 -1.10 -28.33 -0.72
C GLY A 98 -1.70 -28.27 -2.13
N ILE A 99 -2.99 -27.93 -2.26
CA ILE A 99 -3.70 -27.80 -3.55
C ILE A 99 -3.10 -26.69 -4.44
N ASP A 100 -2.45 -25.71 -3.82
CA ASP A 100 -1.85 -24.55 -4.48
C ASP A 100 -0.66 -24.91 -5.38
N GLN A 101 -0.02 -26.07 -5.15
CA GLN A 101 1.23 -26.47 -5.79
C GLN A 101 1.24 -27.90 -6.33
N ILE A 102 0.07 -28.52 -6.51
CA ILE A 102 -0.02 -29.89 -7.05
C ILE A 102 0.60 -30.00 -8.45
N ILE A 103 0.37 -28.98 -9.29
CA ILE A 103 0.75 -29.02 -10.70
C ILE A 103 2.07 -28.26 -10.93
N VAL A 104 2.22 -27.07 -10.34
CA VAL A 104 3.41 -26.23 -10.50
C VAL A 104 3.78 -25.62 -9.15
N ASN A 105 5.07 -25.62 -8.83
CA ASN A 105 5.61 -25.03 -7.60
C ASN A 105 5.88 -23.54 -7.78
N ASP A 106 5.42 -22.72 -6.85
CA ASP A 106 5.69 -21.29 -6.80
C ASP A 106 6.93 -21.01 -5.94
N LEU A 107 8.08 -21.03 -6.59
CA LEU A 107 9.39 -20.85 -5.95
C LEU A 107 9.70 -19.39 -5.60
N GLY A 108 8.91 -18.42 -6.09
CA GLY A 108 9.17 -16.99 -5.95
C GLY A 108 8.38 -16.28 -4.84
N ALA A 109 7.32 -16.90 -4.32
CA ALA A 109 6.44 -16.27 -3.34
C ALA A 109 6.94 -16.46 -1.89
N ALA A 110 7.13 -15.34 -1.17
CA ALA A 110 7.54 -15.33 0.23
C ALA A 110 6.44 -15.83 1.20
N SER A 111 5.17 -15.70 0.83
CA SER A 111 4.02 -16.10 1.65
C SER A 111 2.93 -16.72 0.78
N ASN A 112 2.37 -17.85 1.24
CA ASN A 112 1.31 -18.60 0.55
C ASN A 112 1.61 -18.89 -0.94
N PRO A 113 2.72 -19.59 -1.25
CA PRO A 113 3.12 -19.89 -2.62
C PRO A 113 2.04 -20.63 -3.42
N GLY A 114 1.73 -20.10 -4.61
CA GLY A 114 0.74 -20.65 -5.54
C GLY A 114 -0.72 -20.37 -5.16
N ARG A 115 -0.98 -19.83 -3.97
CA ARG A 115 -2.33 -19.67 -3.42
C ARG A 115 -3.11 -18.56 -4.10
N ILE A 116 -4.36 -18.86 -4.47
CA ILE A 116 -5.31 -17.86 -4.98
C ILE A 116 -5.68 -16.91 -3.85
N GLU A 117 -5.74 -15.60 -4.10
CA GLU A 117 -6.18 -14.62 -3.11
C GLU A 117 -7.62 -14.88 -2.65
N ILE A 118 -7.91 -14.67 -1.38
CA ILE A 118 -9.22 -14.98 -0.79
C ILE A 118 -10.38 -14.23 -1.48
N VAL A 119 -10.18 -12.98 -1.91
CA VAL A 119 -11.22 -12.23 -2.67
C VAL A 119 -11.46 -12.86 -4.03
N ALA A 120 -10.41 -13.31 -4.73
CA ALA A 120 -10.57 -14.04 -5.98
C ALA A 120 -11.30 -15.37 -5.78
N CYS A 121 -11.03 -16.08 -4.68
CA CYS A 121 -11.77 -17.29 -4.31
C CYS A 121 -13.27 -17.00 -4.12
N LEU A 122 -13.62 -15.93 -3.41
CA LEU A 122 -15.02 -15.51 -3.24
C LEU A 122 -15.68 -15.19 -4.59
N MET A 123 -14.97 -14.47 -5.47
CA MET A 123 -15.47 -14.20 -6.82
C MET A 123 -15.69 -15.48 -7.63
N PHE A 124 -14.76 -16.45 -7.59
CA PHE A 124 -14.92 -17.74 -8.28
C PHE A 124 -16.07 -18.57 -7.71
N LEU A 125 -16.28 -18.54 -6.39
CA LEU A 125 -17.41 -19.20 -5.75
C LEU A 125 -18.75 -18.58 -6.24
N MET A 126 -18.83 -17.26 -6.35
CA MET A 126 -19.98 -16.58 -6.94
C MET A 126 -20.20 -16.96 -8.41
N VAL A 127 -19.13 -17.00 -9.22
CA VAL A 127 -19.19 -17.45 -10.63
C VAL A 127 -19.74 -18.88 -10.72
N GLY A 128 -19.25 -19.80 -9.90
CA GLY A 128 -19.71 -21.19 -9.87
C GLY A 128 -21.20 -21.30 -9.54
N ILE A 129 -21.68 -20.56 -8.52
CA ILE A 129 -23.11 -20.52 -8.16
C ILE A 129 -23.96 -19.95 -9.31
N ILE A 130 -23.50 -18.88 -9.97
CA ILE A 130 -24.17 -18.28 -11.12
C ILE A 130 -24.30 -19.32 -12.25
N LEU A 131 -23.22 -20.00 -12.62
CA LEU A 131 -23.20 -20.99 -13.70
C LEU A 131 -24.12 -22.18 -13.40
N ILE A 132 -24.15 -22.71 -12.17
CA ILE A 132 -25.11 -23.76 -11.77
C ILE A 132 -26.55 -23.29 -11.96
N LYS A 133 -26.85 -22.05 -11.57
CA LYS A 133 -28.21 -21.50 -11.68
C LYS A 133 -28.61 -21.24 -13.13
N LEU A 134 -27.66 -20.89 -14.01
CA LEU A 134 -27.92 -20.76 -15.45
C LEU A 134 -28.25 -22.10 -16.11
N GLU A 135 -27.66 -23.21 -15.64
CA GLU A 135 -27.92 -24.55 -16.19
C GLU A 135 -29.19 -25.21 -15.65
N ARG A 136 -29.51 -25.02 -14.37
CA ARG A 136 -30.50 -25.86 -13.66
C ARG A 136 -31.78 -25.15 -13.23
N SER A 137 -31.85 -23.82 -13.25
CA SER A 137 -32.95 -23.07 -12.64
C SER A 137 -33.70 -22.23 -13.67
N THR A 138 -35.02 -22.23 -13.58
CA THR A 138 -35.90 -21.27 -14.28
C THR A 138 -35.99 -19.93 -13.53
N SER A 139 -35.65 -19.92 -12.23
CA SER A 139 -35.54 -18.71 -11.41
C SER A 139 -34.12 -18.19 -11.39
N HIS A 140 -33.94 -16.94 -11.82
CA HIS A 140 -32.65 -16.27 -11.91
C HIS A 140 -32.45 -15.21 -10.82
N LEU A 141 -33.19 -15.28 -9.70
CA LEU A 141 -33.09 -14.29 -8.60
C LEU A 141 -31.66 -14.20 -8.03
N LEU A 142 -31.05 -15.34 -7.72
CA LEU A 142 -29.68 -15.37 -7.21
C LEU A 142 -28.67 -14.82 -8.23
N VAL A 143 -28.89 -15.07 -9.53
CA VAL A 143 -28.05 -14.51 -10.59
C VAL A 143 -28.18 -12.98 -10.63
N GLN A 144 -29.39 -12.45 -10.44
CA GLN A 144 -29.64 -10.99 -10.39
C GLN A 144 -28.96 -10.29 -9.20
N ILE A 145 -28.69 -11.01 -8.10
CA ILE A 145 -28.00 -10.46 -6.93
C ILE A 145 -26.48 -10.65 -7.04
N LEU A 146 -26.03 -11.86 -7.39
CA LEU A 146 -24.61 -12.21 -7.40
C LEU A 146 -23.86 -11.56 -8.56
N LEU A 147 -24.47 -11.44 -9.75
CA LEU A 147 -23.78 -10.94 -10.94
C LEU A 147 -23.37 -9.46 -10.82
N PRO A 148 -24.21 -8.54 -10.30
CA PRO A 148 -23.76 -7.16 -10.05
C PRO A 148 -22.75 -7.05 -8.92
N LEU A 149 -22.92 -7.81 -7.83
CA LEU A 149 -21.95 -7.80 -6.73
C LEU A 149 -20.58 -8.29 -7.23
N LEU A 150 -20.55 -9.34 -8.04
CA LEU A 150 -19.34 -9.85 -8.67
C LEU A 150 -18.69 -8.80 -9.58
N PHE A 151 -19.49 -8.10 -10.40
CA PHE A 151 -18.99 -7.01 -11.24
C PHE A 151 -18.46 -5.84 -10.41
N PHE A 152 -19.12 -5.46 -9.32
CA PHE A 152 -18.67 -4.41 -8.41
C PHE A 152 -17.31 -4.74 -7.80
N VAL A 153 -17.14 -5.94 -7.25
CA VAL A 153 -15.87 -6.36 -6.64
C VAL A 153 -14.75 -6.34 -7.68
N ALA A 154 -14.99 -6.86 -8.88
CA ALA A 154 -13.99 -6.87 -9.95
C ALA A 154 -13.66 -5.45 -10.46
N LEU A 155 -14.67 -4.57 -10.56
CA LEU A 155 -14.47 -3.17 -10.94
C LEU A 155 -13.70 -2.40 -9.86
N PHE A 156 -13.98 -2.64 -8.58
CA PHE A 156 -13.28 -2.02 -7.45
C PHE A 156 -11.79 -2.39 -7.45
N ILE A 157 -11.45 -3.67 -7.67
CA ILE A 157 -10.05 -4.12 -7.79
C ILE A 157 -9.37 -3.44 -8.98
N THR A 158 -10.03 -3.41 -10.14
CA THR A 158 -9.50 -2.75 -11.34
C THR A 158 -9.27 -1.26 -11.12
N PHE A 159 -10.20 -0.58 -10.43
CA PHE A 159 -10.09 0.82 -10.07
C PHE A 159 -8.92 1.09 -9.12
N ASN A 160 -8.69 0.23 -8.12
CA ASN A 160 -7.51 0.33 -7.25
C ASN A 160 -6.20 0.31 -8.05
N TYR A 161 -6.07 -0.59 -9.03
CA TYR A 161 -4.90 -0.64 -9.90
C TYR A 161 -4.74 0.61 -10.78
N ILE A 162 -5.82 1.06 -11.43
CA ILE A 162 -5.76 2.18 -12.39
C ILE A 162 -5.52 3.52 -11.69
N SER A 163 -6.15 3.73 -10.53
CA SER A 163 -6.02 4.98 -9.79
C SER A 163 -4.63 5.15 -9.15
N GLY A 164 -3.85 4.07 -9.02
CA GLY A 164 -2.59 4.06 -8.28
C GLY A 164 -2.79 4.35 -6.78
N LEU A 165 -4.03 4.35 -6.32
CA LEU A 165 -4.39 4.60 -4.95
C LEU A 165 -4.37 3.26 -4.22
N SER A 166 -3.57 3.19 -3.17
CA SER A 166 -3.36 2.01 -2.34
C SER A 166 -4.55 1.65 -1.43
N TYR A 167 -5.80 1.75 -1.93
CA TYR A 167 -7.01 1.42 -1.16
C TYR A 167 -6.91 0.03 -0.54
N LEU A 168 -6.51 -0.94 -1.38
CA LEU A 168 -6.45 -2.33 -0.99
C LEU A 168 -5.28 -2.61 -0.05
N GLU A 169 -4.23 -1.79 0.05
CA GLU A 169 -3.10 -2.02 0.99
C GLU A 169 -3.55 -2.13 2.44
N SER A 170 -4.62 -1.43 2.80
CA SER A 170 -5.26 -1.54 4.12
C SER A 170 -6.07 -2.83 4.33
N MET A 171 -6.28 -3.62 3.26
CA MET A 171 -7.08 -4.84 3.22
C MET A 171 -6.20 -6.03 2.78
N PRO A 172 -5.49 -6.70 3.71
CA PRO A 172 -4.52 -7.76 3.39
C PRO A 172 -5.09 -8.90 2.54
N PHE A 173 -6.41 -9.10 2.62
CA PHE A 173 -7.16 -10.10 1.88
C PHE A 173 -7.36 -9.75 0.38
N ALA A 174 -7.18 -8.50 -0.02
CA ALA A 174 -7.50 -8.00 -1.36
C ALA A 174 -6.27 -7.50 -2.16
N VAL A 175 -5.20 -7.04 -1.50
CA VAL A 175 -4.01 -6.39 -2.10
C VAL A 175 -3.43 -7.11 -3.31
N ASN A 176 -3.33 -8.44 -3.23
CA ASN A 176 -2.52 -9.22 -4.17
C ASN A 176 -3.31 -9.72 -5.39
N THR A 177 -4.60 -9.40 -5.50
CA THR A 177 -5.45 -9.96 -6.55
C THR A 177 -5.05 -9.42 -7.91
N ALA A 178 -4.53 -10.26 -8.82
CA ALA A 178 -4.02 -9.81 -10.12
C ALA A 178 -5.07 -9.03 -10.96
N LEU A 179 -4.64 -7.91 -11.54
CA LEU A 179 -5.45 -7.06 -12.44
C LEU A 179 -6.10 -7.84 -13.60
N THR A 180 -5.39 -8.83 -14.12
CA THR A 180 -5.87 -9.70 -15.20
C THR A 180 -7.07 -10.53 -14.78
N THR A 181 -7.13 -10.94 -13.50
CA THR A 181 -8.23 -11.71 -12.93
C THR A 181 -9.48 -10.85 -12.83
N SER A 182 -9.35 -9.61 -12.33
CA SER A 182 -10.50 -8.71 -12.22
C SER A 182 -11.05 -8.33 -13.59
N LEU A 183 -10.19 -8.04 -14.57
CA LEU A 183 -10.61 -7.78 -15.95
C LEU A 183 -11.29 -9.00 -16.60
N SER A 184 -10.76 -10.20 -16.37
CA SER A 184 -11.34 -11.44 -16.91
C SER A 184 -12.70 -11.75 -16.27
N ILE A 185 -12.86 -11.47 -14.98
CA ILE A 185 -14.15 -11.62 -14.27
C ILE A 185 -15.16 -10.58 -14.75
N MET A 186 -14.75 -9.33 -14.98
CA MET A 186 -15.61 -8.31 -15.60
C MET A 186 -16.08 -8.77 -16.99
N ALA A 187 -15.17 -9.30 -17.81
CA ALA A 187 -15.52 -9.89 -19.10
C ALA A 187 -16.49 -11.06 -18.95
N LEU A 188 -16.25 -12.00 -18.01
CA LEU A 188 -17.17 -13.10 -17.69
C LEU A 188 -18.57 -12.58 -17.32
N CYS A 189 -18.67 -11.54 -16.50
CA CYS A 189 -19.95 -10.94 -16.11
C CYS A 189 -20.73 -10.43 -17.33
N ILE A 190 -20.04 -9.75 -18.27
CA ILE A 190 -20.63 -9.30 -19.53
C ILE A 190 -21.07 -10.51 -20.37
N GLY A 191 -20.24 -11.54 -20.46
CA GLY A 191 -20.56 -12.77 -21.19
C GLY A 191 -21.79 -13.50 -20.63
N ILE A 192 -21.90 -13.58 -19.31
CA ILE A 192 -23.06 -14.11 -18.60
C ILE A 192 -24.29 -13.24 -18.89
N PHE A 193 -24.18 -11.92 -18.80
CA PHE A 193 -25.29 -11.00 -19.07
C PHE A 193 -25.89 -11.16 -20.49
N TYR A 194 -25.05 -11.42 -21.49
CA TYR A 194 -25.49 -11.67 -22.86
C TYR A 194 -25.84 -13.13 -23.18
N SER A 195 -25.63 -14.05 -22.23
CA SER A 195 -25.85 -15.48 -22.41
C SER A 195 -27.31 -15.82 -22.68
N ARG A 196 -27.53 -16.95 -23.38
CA ARG A 196 -28.85 -17.44 -23.76
C ARG A 196 -29.84 -17.60 -22.58
N PRO A 197 -29.49 -18.19 -21.42
CA PRO A 197 -30.48 -18.43 -20.34
C PRO A 197 -31.10 -17.14 -19.79
N LEU A 198 -30.38 -16.02 -19.84
CA LEU A 198 -30.86 -14.71 -19.38
C LEU A 198 -31.60 -13.91 -20.46
N ARG A 199 -31.81 -14.48 -21.65
CA ARG A 199 -32.46 -13.81 -22.79
C ARG A 199 -33.98 -13.68 -22.64
N ASP A 200 -34.63 -14.70 -22.09
CA ASP A 200 -36.09 -14.88 -22.22
C ASP A 200 -36.88 -14.30 -21.02
N ILE A 201 -36.23 -13.50 -20.17
CA ILE A 201 -36.88 -12.86 -19.00
C ILE A 201 -37.67 -11.62 -19.46
N THR A 202 -39.00 -11.67 -19.32
CA THR A 202 -40.00 -10.78 -19.96
C THR A 202 -40.21 -9.39 -19.32
N PHE A 203 -39.86 -9.18 -18.04
CA PHE A 203 -39.69 -7.84 -17.47
C PHE A 203 -38.23 -7.43 -17.61
N SER A 204 -37.97 -6.23 -18.15
CA SER A 204 -36.66 -5.75 -18.62
C SER A 204 -35.52 -6.04 -17.62
N PHE A 205 -34.94 -7.24 -17.74
CA PHE A 205 -33.70 -7.65 -17.08
C PHE A 205 -32.62 -6.60 -17.34
N GLU A 206 -32.66 -5.98 -18.52
CA GLU A 206 -31.84 -4.85 -18.92
C GLU A 206 -32.03 -3.61 -18.02
N LYS A 207 -33.26 -3.19 -17.69
CA LYS A 207 -33.51 -2.07 -16.76
C LYS A 207 -33.11 -2.37 -15.32
N LYS A 208 -33.35 -3.61 -14.84
CA LYS A 208 -32.90 -4.04 -13.50
C LYS A 208 -31.37 -4.06 -13.41
N MET A 209 -30.71 -4.59 -14.43
CA MET A 209 -29.25 -4.62 -14.51
C MET A 209 -28.65 -3.24 -14.69
N ALA A 210 -29.25 -2.36 -15.49
CA ALA A 210 -28.84 -0.96 -15.60
C ALA A 210 -28.93 -0.24 -14.23
N ALA A 211 -30.00 -0.46 -13.47
CA ALA A 211 -30.10 0.05 -12.11
C ALA A 211 -28.99 -0.52 -11.20
N TYR A 212 -28.66 -1.80 -11.32
CA TYR A 212 -27.55 -2.39 -10.56
C TYR A 212 -26.18 -1.84 -10.95
N PHE A 213 -25.92 -1.57 -12.24
CA PHE A 213 -24.72 -0.89 -12.69
C PHE A 213 -24.66 0.54 -12.14
N ALA A 214 -25.79 1.26 -12.12
CA ALA A 214 -25.86 2.58 -11.51
C ALA A 214 -25.55 2.53 -10.00
N VAL A 215 -26.07 1.54 -9.27
CA VAL A 215 -25.75 1.31 -7.85
C VAL A 215 -24.27 0.95 -7.65
N THR A 216 -23.71 0.11 -8.53
CA THR A 216 -22.29 -0.25 -8.53
C THR A 216 -21.40 0.98 -8.69
N ILE A 217 -21.72 1.85 -9.65
CA ILE A 217 -21.01 3.11 -9.90
C ILE A 217 -21.17 4.05 -8.70
N LEU A 218 -22.37 4.14 -8.12
CA LEU A 218 -22.63 4.93 -6.91
C LEU A 218 -21.77 4.46 -5.74
N LEU A 219 -21.72 3.15 -5.48
CA LEU A 219 -20.90 2.56 -4.42
C LEU A 219 -19.41 2.84 -4.63
N LEU A 220 -18.92 2.77 -5.87
CA LEU A 220 -17.54 3.16 -6.18
C LEU A 220 -17.30 4.65 -5.95
N GLY A 221 -18.25 5.51 -6.32
CA GLY A 221 -18.20 6.94 -6.04
C GLY A 221 -18.13 7.23 -4.53
N ILE A 222 -18.91 6.49 -3.73
CA ILE A 222 -18.87 6.58 -2.26
C ILE A 222 -17.51 6.14 -1.73
N VAL A 223 -17.00 4.97 -2.14
CA VAL A 223 -15.69 4.48 -1.67
C VAL A 223 -14.56 5.44 -2.08
N PHE A 224 -14.59 5.92 -3.32
CA PHE A 224 -13.63 6.90 -3.83
C PHE A 224 -13.66 8.19 -3.00
N PHE A 225 -14.85 8.76 -2.78
CA PHE A 225 -15.03 9.99 -2.01
C PHE A 225 -14.63 9.79 -0.54
N SER A 226 -15.06 8.70 0.09
CA SER A 226 -14.70 8.37 1.48
C SER A 226 -13.20 8.27 1.67
N PHE A 227 -12.48 7.63 0.76
CA PHE A 227 -11.02 7.55 0.84
C PHE A 227 -10.33 8.86 0.52
N SER A 228 -10.80 9.61 -0.49
CA SER A 228 -10.24 10.94 -0.79
C SER A 228 -10.38 11.88 0.42
N ALA A 229 -11.53 11.85 1.08
CA ALA A 229 -11.77 12.58 2.32
C ALA A 229 -10.90 12.07 3.49
N ASN A 230 -10.67 10.75 3.57
CA ASN A 230 -9.86 10.15 4.63
C ASN A 230 -8.36 10.43 4.45
N ASN A 231 -7.87 10.41 3.21
CA ASN A 231 -6.48 10.72 2.89
C ASN A 231 -6.11 12.17 3.21
N GLN A 232 -7.05 13.11 3.04
CA GLN A 232 -6.80 14.50 3.46
C GLN A 232 -6.52 14.61 4.98
N LYS A 233 -7.22 13.81 5.81
CA LYS A 233 -6.98 13.75 7.25
C LYS A 233 -5.63 13.11 7.59
N LEU A 234 -5.23 12.09 6.83
CA LEU A 234 -3.94 11.41 7.00
C LEU A 234 -2.76 12.31 6.58
N ILE A 235 -2.90 13.06 5.49
CA ILE A 235 -1.91 14.03 5.02
C ILE A 235 -1.76 15.17 6.05
N ALA A 236 -2.86 15.68 6.60
CA ALA A 236 -2.80 16.72 7.64
C ALA A 236 -2.07 16.25 8.91
N SER A 237 -2.29 15.00 9.33
CA SER A 237 -1.61 14.41 10.49
C SER A 237 -0.12 14.15 10.22
N THR A 238 0.22 13.71 9.00
CA THR A 238 1.61 13.48 8.59
C THR A 238 2.40 14.79 8.55
N LYS A 239 1.81 15.88 8.04
CA LYS A 239 2.44 17.21 8.05
C LYS A 239 2.75 17.71 9.47
N LEU A 240 1.88 17.43 10.45
CA LEU A 240 2.12 17.80 11.84
C LEU A 240 3.28 16.99 12.47
N ILE A 241 3.34 15.69 12.14
CA ILE A 241 4.43 14.80 12.58
C ILE A 241 5.76 15.27 11.98
N ASP A 242 5.79 15.53 10.68
CA ASP A 242 7.00 15.98 9.99
C ASP A 242 7.45 17.36 10.51
N HIS A 243 6.51 18.28 10.73
CA HIS A 243 6.81 19.56 11.35
C HIS A 243 7.42 19.41 12.76
N THR A 244 6.86 18.53 13.58
CA THR A 244 7.39 18.27 14.94
C THR A 244 8.79 17.64 14.87
N LYS A 245 9.03 16.75 13.92
CA LYS A 245 10.36 16.17 13.67
C LYS A 245 11.36 17.23 13.25
N ASP A 246 10.99 18.16 12.38
CA ASP A 246 11.87 19.26 11.96
C ASP A 246 12.24 20.17 13.13
N VAL A 247 11.27 20.53 13.98
CA VAL A 247 11.52 21.30 15.21
C VAL A 247 12.47 20.55 16.14
N LEU A 248 12.23 19.26 16.42
CA LEU A 248 13.09 18.44 17.28
C LEU A 248 14.49 18.27 16.70
N PHE A 249 14.59 18.02 15.40
CA PHE A 249 15.86 17.88 14.69
C PHE A 249 16.69 19.16 14.83
N ARG A 250 16.10 20.32 14.53
CA ARG A 250 16.80 21.62 14.63
C ARG A 250 17.19 21.95 16.07
N SER A 251 16.31 21.71 17.04
CA SER A 251 16.63 21.89 18.47
C SER A 251 17.76 20.96 18.94
N THR A 252 17.82 19.73 18.42
CA THR A 252 18.94 18.81 18.68
C THR A 252 20.24 19.32 18.07
N GLN A 253 20.19 19.92 16.87
CA GLN A 253 21.37 20.53 16.24
C GLN A 253 21.93 21.71 17.04
N VAL A 254 21.08 22.49 17.75
CA VAL A 254 21.55 23.53 18.70
C VAL A 254 22.40 22.90 19.81
N LEU A 255 21.94 21.78 20.35
CA LEU A 255 22.62 21.06 21.43
C LEU A 255 23.96 20.45 20.97
N ASN A 256 23.97 19.85 19.78
CA ASN A 256 25.19 19.33 19.15
C ASN A 256 26.20 20.45 18.87
N ALA A 257 25.75 21.59 18.36
CA ALA A 257 26.62 22.75 18.15
C ALA A 257 27.19 23.28 19.47
N ALA A 258 26.41 23.33 20.55
CA ALA A 258 26.89 23.70 21.88
C ALA A 258 27.95 22.72 22.41
N GLN A 259 27.80 21.42 22.15
CA GLN A 259 28.78 20.40 22.52
C GLN A 259 30.07 20.50 21.70
N ASP A 260 29.99 20.80 20.41
CA ASP A 260 31.16 21.02 19.56
C ASP A 260 31.94 22.29 19.97
N ILE A 261 31.22 23.35 20.32
CA ILE A 261 31.78 24.58 20.92
C ILE A 261 32.56 24.19 22.19
N GLU A 262 31.94 23.42 23.08
CA GLU A 262 32.58 22.97 24.31
C GLU A 262 33.84 22.12 24.05
N THR A 263 33.74 21.18 23.12
CA THR A 263 34.81 20.24 22.78
C THR A 263 36.00 20.97 22.16
N GLY A 264 35.75 21.87 21.21
CA GLY A 264 36.80 22.67 20.57
C GLY A 264 37.50 23.61 21.55
N THR A 265 36.73 24.29 22.40
CA THR A 265 37.32 25.16 23.44
C THR A 265 38.16 24.35 24.42
N ARG A 266 37.69 23.19 24.89
CA ARG A 266 38.48 22.34 25.81
C ARG A 266 39.76 21.83 25.16
N GLY A 267 39.68 21.36 23.91
CA GLY A 267 40.86 20.93 23.15
C GLY A 267 41.92 22.03 23.08
N PHE A 268 41.53 23.26 22.79
CA PHE A 268 42.44 24.41 22.77
C PHE A 268 42.98 24.78 24.15
N VAL A 269 42.12 24.83 25.18
CA VAL A 269 42.54 25.19 26.54
C VAL A 269 43.55 24.18 27.09
N ILE A 270 43.36 22.89 26.79
CA ILE A 270 44.27 21.81 27.21
C ILE A 270 45.59 21.86 26.43
N THR A 271 45.52 21.93 25.10
CA THR A 271 46.70 21.70 24.23
C THR A 271 47.43 22.97 23.81
N GLY A 272 46.71 24.11 23.70
CA GLY A 272 47.21 25.35 23.12
C GLY A 272 47.25 25.39 21.59
N HIS A 273 46.89 24.31 20.89
CA HIS A 273 46.91 24.27 19.42
C HIS A 273 45.65 24.86 18.80
N GLU A 274 45.82 25.86 17.92
CA GLU A 274 44.72 26.59 17.27
C GLU A 274 43.78 25.71 16.43
N ASP A 275 44.25 24.56 15.93
CA ASP A 275 43.42 23.62 15.14
C ASP A 275 42.21 23.10 15.93
N PHE A 276 42.30 23.03 17.26
CA PHE A 276 41.16 22.66 18.10
C PHE A 276 40.06 23.72 18.14
N LEU A 277 40.29 24.95 17.67
CA LEU A 277 39.26 25.98 17.58
C LEU A 277 38.40 25.90 16.30
N GLU A 278 38.71 25.00 15.36
CA GLU A 278 37.89 24.81 14.16
C GLU A 278 36.43 24.40 14.47
N PRO A 279 36.15 23.40 15.34
CA PRO A 279 34.79 23.10 15.80
C PRO A 279 34.10 24.28 16.48
N TYR A 280 34.83 25.05 17.31
CA TYR A 280 34.31 26.24 17.97
C TYR A 280 33.81 27.27 16.95
N LYS A 281 34.66 27.68 16.00
CA LYS A 281 34.31 28.70 15.00
C LYS A 281 33.10 28.29 14.16
N LYS A 282 33.07 27.05 13.68
CA LYS A 282 31.98 26.53 12.84
C LYS A 282 30.68 26.43 13.62
N SER A 283 30.72 25.87 14.82
CA SER A 283 29.52 25.61 15.60
C SER A 283 28.96 26.86 16.29
N SER A 284 29.78 27.89 16.55
CA SER A 284 29.31 29.22 16.97
C SER A 284 28.41 29.90 15.94
N ILE A 285 28.56 29.59 14.64
CA ILE A 285 27.65 30.09 13.60
C ILE A 285 26.40 29.21 13.53
N LYS A 286 26.59 27.89 13.42
CA LYS A 286 25.49 26.91 13.27
C LYS A 286 24.48 26.95 14.41
N ILE A 287 24.91 27.26 15.63
CA ILE A 287 23.99 27.32 16.77
C ILE A 287 22.92 28.42 16.56
N PHE A 288 23.30 29.59 16.06
CA PHE A 288 22.36 30.69 15.79
C PHE A 288 21.52 30.44 14.53
N GLU A 289 22.09 29.81 13.50
CA GLU A 289 21.33 29.38 12.33
C GLU A 289 20.20 28.42 12.74
N ASN A 290 20.50 27.38 13.53
CA ASN A 290 19.49 26.44 13.98
C ASN A 290 18.47 27.09 14.92
N ILE A 291 18.88 27.99 15.83
CA ILE A 291 17.94 28.76 16.68
C ILE A 291 16.98 29.58 15.82
N THR A 292 17.48 30.23 14.77
CA THR A 292 16.66 31.05 13.85
C THR A 292 15.65 30.18 13.09
N GLU A 293 16.07 29.00 12.61
CA GLU A 293 15.18 28.06 11.94
C GLU A 293 14.11 27.50 12.88
N VAL A 294 14.47 27.15 14.13
CA VAL A 294 13.47 26.74 15.14
C VAL A 294 12.49 27.89 15.37
N LYS A 295 12.97 29.13 15.53
CA LYS A 295 12.12 30.32 15.71
C LYS A 295 11.10 30.51 14.60
N LYS A 296 11.53 30.31 13.35
CA LYS A 296 10.67 30.39 12.17
C LYS A 296 9.65 29.24 12.13
N LEU A 297 10.07 28.02 12.43
CA LEU A 297 9.17 26.86 12.47
C LEU A 297 8.07 27.04 13.54
N THR A 298 8.36 27.73 14.63
CA THR A 298 7.42 27.87 15.76
C THR A 298 6.72 29.24 15.84
N GLU A 299 6.64 30.03 14.76
CA GLU A 299 6.06 31.39 14.77
C GLU A 299 4.66 31.46 15.38
N GLY A 300 3.84 30.42 15.20
CA GLY A 300 2.47 30.34 15.71
C GLY A 300 2.32 29.94 17.17
N ASN A 301 3.41 29.67 17.90
CA ASN A 301 3.35 29.18 19.28
C ASN A 301 4.09 30.13 20.27
N PRO A 302 3.36 30.97 21.01
CA PRO A 302 3.95 31.94 21.95
C PRO A 302 4.82 31.31 23.04
N ASP A 303 4.51 30.10 23.49
CA ASP A 303 5.27 29.41 24.54
C ASP A 303 6.62 28.91 23.99
N GLN A 304 6.62 28.36 22.77
CA GLN A 304 7.85 27.97 22.08
C GLN A 304 8.72 29.19 21.76
N GLN A 305 8.14 30.31 21.33
CA GLN A 305 8.89 31.56 21.12
C GLN A 305 9.63 32.03 22.38
N ARG A 306 8.95 32.03 23.54
CA ARG A 306 9.58 32.39 24.82
C ARG A 306 10.74 31.47 25.20
N ARG A 307 10.60 30.17 24.95
CA ARG A 307 11.66 29.19 25.19
C ARG A 307 12.84 29.38 24.23
N ILE A 308 12.58 29.72 22.99
CA ILE A 308 13.62 29.99 21.98
C ILE A 308 14.39 31.27 22.31
N ASP A 309 13.72 32.30 22.83
CA ASP A 309 14.41 33.50 23.31
C ASP A 309 15.31 33.19 24.53
N THR A 310 14.87 32.28 25.40
CA THR A 310 15.69 31.74 26.50
C THR A 310 16.90 30.95 25.96
N LEU A 311 16.68 30.09 24.96
CA LEU A 311 17.72 29.31 24.29
C LEU A 311 18.77 30.22 23.63
N LEU A 312 18.33 31.31 22.99
CA LEU A 312 19.20 32.32 22.39
C LEU A 312 20.05 33.03 23.44
N SER A 313 19.47 33.40 24.58
CA SER A 313 20.21 34.01 25.70
C SER A 313 21.28 33.05 26.25
N LEU A 314 20.92 31.78 26.46
CA LEU A 314 21.86 30.76 26.95
C LEU A 314 22.98 30.46 25.94
N ALA A 315 22.68 30.42 24.64
CA ALA A 315 23.67 30.24 23.59
C ALA A 315 24.70 31.38 23.56
N ASN A 316 24.23 32.64 23.66
CA ASN A 316 25.11 33.80 23.76
C ASN A 316 26.01 33.73 25.01
N GLN A 317 25.43 33.42 26.17
CA GLN A 317 26.21 33.26 27.40
C GLN A 317 27.27 32.16 27.30
N ASN A 318 26.94 31.03 26.64
CA ASN A 318 27.86 29.93 26.43
C ASN A 318 29.05 30.35 25.55
N ILE A 319 28.79 31.01 24.42
CA ILE A 319 29.85 31.49 23.52
C ILE A 319 30.73 32.54 24.20
N GLU A 320 30.14 33.51 24.90
CA GLU A 320 30.90 34.56 25.60
C GLU A 320 31.78 33.98 26.71
N LEU A 321 31.29 32.98 27.45
CA LEU A 321 32.10 32.26 28.44
C LEU A 321 33.32 31.59 27.79
N ARG A 322 33.10 30.90 26.67
CA ARG A 322 34.18 30.20 25.95
C ARG A 322 35.16 31.13 25.28
N LYS A 323 34.69 32.28 24.77
CA LYS A 323 35.55 33.34 24.24
C LYS A 323 36.54 33.84 25.29
N LYS A 324 36.06 34.12 26.51
CA LYS A 324 36.92 34.52 27.64
C LYS A 324 37.97 33.47 27.97
N LEU A 325 37.61 32.18 27.93
CA LEU A 325 38.56 31.07 28.15
C LEU A 325 39.65 31.01 27.09
N ILE A 326 39.28 31.19 25.82
CA ILE A 326 40.23 31.20 24.70
C ILE A 326 41.19 32.40 24.82
N GLU A 327 40.67 33.59 25.11
CA GLU A 327 41.47 34.80 25.31
C GLU A 327 42.43 34.65 26.50
N PHE A 328 41.95 34.08 27.62
CA PHE A 328 42.78 33.81 28.79
C PHE A 328 43.95 32.87 28.48
N LYS A 329 43.69 31.77 27.77
CA LYS A 329 44.72 30.81 27.35
C LYS A 329 45.72 31.45 26.38
N ARG A 330 45.26 32.28 25.44
CA ARG A 330 46.14 33.03 24.51
C ARG A 330 47.01 34.07 25.22
N GLY A 331 46.54 34.63 26.34
CA GLY A 331 47.28 35.57 27.18
C GLY A 331 48.45 34.98 27.98
N GLY A 332 48.72 33.67 27.85
CA GLY A 332 49.87 33.00 28.48
C GLY A 332 49.64 32.53 29.92
N TYR A 333 48.41 32.65 30.45
CA TYR A 333 48.07 32.23 31.81
C TYR A 333 47.77 30.72 31.86
N THR A 334 48.49 29.99 32.72
CA THR A 334 48.38 28.52 32.90
C THR A 334 47.85 28.10 34.28
N GLU A 335 47.29 29.05 35.05
CA GLU A 335 46.79 28.83 36.41
C GLU A 335 45.65 27.79 36.46
N PRO A 336 45.79 26.69 37.24
CA PRO A 336 44.75 25.66 37.40
C PRO A 336 43.44 26.20 38.00
N LEU A 337 43.52 27.26 38.82
CA LEU A 337 42.40 27.80 39.58
C LEU A 337 41.31 28.40 38.66
N PHE A 338 41.70 29.05 37.57
CA PHE A 338 40.78 29.65 36.59
C PHE A 338 39.99 28.58 35.83
N ALA A 339 40.63 27.46 35.49
CA ALA A 339 39.96 26.31 34.88
C ALA A 339 38.91 25.69 35.82
N THR A 340 39.24 25.51 37.11
CA THR A 340 38.28 24.98 38.10
C THR A 340 37.10 25.90 38.39
N MET A 341 37.30 27.21 38.40
CA MET A 341 36.22 28.18 38.66
C MET A 341 35.17 28.21 37.53
N LEU A 342 35.60 27.94 36.30
CA LEU A 342 34.74 27.99 35.11
C LEU A 342 34.02 26.67 34.82
N LEU A 343 34.52 25.52 35.31
CA LEU A 343 33.86 24.21 35.16
C LEU A 343 32.43 24.18 35.74
N GLY A 344 32.19 24.85 36.87
CA GLY A 344 30.86 24.94 37.47
C GLY A 344 29.87 25.75 36.60
N ALA A 345 30.35 26.85 36.00
CA ALA A 345 29.55 27.70 35.12
C ALA A 345 29.28 27.02 33.77
N GLU A 346 30.28 26.34 33.19
CA GLU A 346 30.13 25.55 31.96
C GLU A 346 29.05 24.49 32.10
N LYS A 347 29.10 23.70 33.18
CA LYS A 347 28.13 22.64 33.44
C LYS A 347 26.72 23.19 33.57
N LYS A 348 26.54 24.26 34.36
CA LYS A 348 25.23 24.87 34.59
C LYS A 348 24.59 25.39 33.29
N LEU A 349 25.40 25.99 32.41
CA LEU A 349 24.94 26.47 31.10
C LEU A 349 24.53 25.33 30.18
N MET A 350 25.34 24.27 30.10
CA MET A 350 25.01 23.10 29.29
C MET A 350 23.77 22.36 29.80
N ASP A 351 23.61 22.24 31.11
CA ASP A 351 22.43 21.63 31.72
C ASP A 351 21.17 22.48 31.45
N SER A 352 21.29 23.82 31.49
CA SER A 352 20.20 24.74 31.16
C SER A 352 19.82 24.70 29.68
N LEU A 353 20.80 24.57 28.77
CA LEU A 353 20.56 24.37 27.33
C LEU A 353 19.82 23.05 27.07
N ARG A 354 20.25 21.96 27.72
CA ARG A 354 19.61 20.62 27.61
C ARG A 354 18.17 20.66 28.09
N GLN A 355 17.93 21.27 29.25
CA GLN A 355 16.58 21.41 29.80
C GLN A 355 15.69 22.23 28.86
N THR A 356 16.18 23.38 28.40
CA THR A 356 15.42 24.26 27.50
C THR A 356 15.09 23.59 26.16
N VAL A 357 15.90 22.66 25.66
CA VAL A 357 15.59 21.88 24.45
C VAL A 357 14.62 20.74 24.72
N SER A 358 14.63 20.16 25.91
CA SER A 358 13.81 19.00 26.28
C SER A 358 12.36 19.34 26.65
N ASP A 359 12.10 20.55 27.12
CA ASP A 359 10.77 21.02 27.54
C ASP A 359 9.77 21.17 26.36
#